data_AF-A0A2D7PF07-F1
#
_entry.id   AF-A0A2D7PF07-F1
#
_cell.length_a   1.000
_cell.length_b   1.000
_cell.length_c   1.000
_cell.angle_alpha   90.00
_cell.angle_beta   90.00
_cell.angle_gamma   90.00
#
_symmetry.space_group_name_H-M   'P 1'
#
loop_
_entity.id
_entity.type
_entity.pdbx_description
1 polymer ?
#
loop_
_entity_poly.entity_id
_entity_poly.type
_entity_poly.pdbx_seq_one_letter_code
_entity_poly.pdbx_strand_id
1 'polypeptide(L)'
;MVKYFDEEWPKEEELLRLGLEMSRKNKADRFPTAGERWPRGGEVIQDKKPMRAYMIGNGESRKGFDLSRLRNTGKIFGCNALHREFLPDVITAVDHGIMHEIYHAGVAQKIPCYFRDWTKVPAMIYDDMLTGGLDKLEVDKIKESGKFIKENKKNDAKEFVMHGANLKGLVKIKKETGEIEPTNINHAVLRVSWIQQPDYSHSLTDYMPNNKDHGWACGASAGYIACEVYKAKEVYLIGHDLYSTNEKVNNLFAGTEHYVSKDNSPTPAVNWIRQWKAMFDGFQDVSFYKVNRFNDGRDQVNGRIKEWEGTKNLFYIDYSTLDNIL
;
A
#
# COMPACT_ATOMS: atom_id res chain seq x y z
N MET A 1 -33.39 41.65 -25.35
CA MET A 1 -32.11 42.15 -25.87
C MET A 1 -31.02 41.61 -24.94
N VAL A 2 -30.37 40.51 -25.32
CA VAL A 2 -29.19 39.96 -24.62
C VAL A 2 -28.23 39.51 -25.71
N LYS A 3 -27.05 40.14 -25.74
CA LYS A 3 -26.00 39.93 -26.74
C LYS A 3 -25.25 38.63 -26.45
N TYR A 4 -25.05 37.83 -27.49
CA TYR A 4 -24.16 36.67 -27.50
C TYR A 4 -22.71 37.13 -27.67
N PHE A 5 -21.81 36.54 -26.87
CA PHE A 5 -20.38 36.31 -27.11
C PHE A 5 -19.58 37.35 -27.91
N ASP A 6 -18.85 38.20 -27.19
CA ASP A 6 -17.68 38.93 -27.70
C ASP A 6 -16.45 38.48 -26.89
N GLU A 7 -15.82 37.37 -27.28
CA GLU A 7 -14.41 37.09 -26.94
C GLU A 7 -13.69 36.77 -28.26
N GLU A 8 -12.93 37.75 -28.76
CA GLU A 8 -12.11 37.63 -29.95
C GLU A 8 -11.07 36.51 -29.75
N TRP A 9 -11.22 35.43 -30.49
CA TRP A 9 -10.19 34.40 -30.62
C TRP A 9 -8.97 34.99 -31.35
N PRO A 10 -7.72 34.71 -30.91
CA PRO A 10 -6.52 35.20 -31.60
C PRO A 10 -6.52 34.74 -33.06
N LYS A 11 -6.32 35.68 -33.99
CA LYS A 11 -6.27 35.41 -35.44
C LYS A 11 -5.16 34.40 -35.72
N GLU A 12 -5.38 33.46 -36.65
CA GLU A 12 -4.51 32.30 -36.92
C GLU A 12 -3.00 32.63 -37.02
N GLU A 13 -2.63 33.81 -37.50
CA GLU A 13 -1.24 34.28 -37.54
C GLU A 13 -0.58 34.39 -36.16
N GLU A 14 -1.32 34.78 -35.12
CA GLU A 14 -0.80 34.90 -33.76
C GLU A 14 -0.58 33.53 -33.11
N LEU A 15 -1.48 32.59 -33.36
CA LEU A 15 -1.32 31.19 -32.96
C LEU A 15 -0.14 30.52 -33.68
N LEU A 16 0.05 30.82 -34.98
CA LEU A 16 1.19 30.34 -35.74
C LEU A 16 2.51 30.93 -35.22
N ARG A 17 2.52 32.22 -34.87
CA ARG A 17 3.68 32.91 -34.29
C ARG A 17 4.07 32.30 -32.95
N LEU A 18 3.09 32.10 -32.05
CA LEU A 18 3.29 31.45 -30.75
C LEU A 18 3.77 30.01 -30.90
N GLY A 19 3.22 29.25 -31.85
CA GLY A 19 3.65 27.88 -32.16
C GLY A 19 5.10 27.80 -32.66
N LEU A 20 5.50 28.73 -33.53
CA LEU A 20 6.88 28.85 -34.04
C LEU A 20 7.86 29.30 -32.95
N GLU A 21 7.46 30.20 -32.06
CA GLU A 21 8.27 30.61 -30.90
C GLU A 21 8.50 29.44 -29.93
N MET A 22 7.45 28.68 -29.61
CA MET A 22 7.56 27.50 -28.75
C MET A 22 8.37 26.36 -29.39
N SER A 23 8.32 26.22 -30.72
CA SER A 23 9.11 25.23 -31.46
C SER A 23 10.61 25.54 -31.44
N ARG A 24 10.99 26.82 -31.37
CA ARG A 24 12.39 27.28 -31.34
C ARG A 24 13.03 27.25 -29.94
N LYS A 25 12.25 27.08 -28.86
CA LYS A 25 12.78 26.89 -27.50
C LYS A 25 13.32 25.46 -27.33
N ASN A 26 14.48 25.33 -26.70
CA ASN A 26 15.12 24.04 -26.41
C ASN A 26 14.17 23.16 -25.59
N LYS A 27 14.24 21.84 -25.77
CA LYS A 27 13.34 20.87 -25.11
C LYS A 27 13.36 20.99 -23.57
N ALA A 28 14.47 21.48 -23.00
CA ALA A 28 14.64 21.75 -21.58
C ALA A 28 13.81 22.94 -21.06
N ASP A 29 13.42 23.88 -21.92
CA ASP A 29 12.68 25.10 -21.53
C ASP A 29 11.15 24.92 -21.62
N ARG A 30 10.68 23.76 -22.12
CA ARG A 30 9.24 23.45 -22.29
C ARG A 30 8.62 22.77 -21.09
N PHE A 31 9.44 22.32 -20.14
CA PHE A 31 8.99 21.68 -18.91
C PHE A 31 9.74 22.35 -17.75
N PRO A 32 9.04 22.78 -16.68
CA PRO A 32 9.73 23.25 -15.49
C PRO A 32 10.65 22.13 -14.99
N THR A 33 11.89 22.48 -14.70
CA THR A 33 12.88 21.58 -14.13
C THR A 33 12.38 21.04 -12.78
N ALA A 34 12.90 19.90 -12.33
CA ALA A 34 12.50 19.31 -11.05
C ALA A 34 12.68 20.28 -9.85
N GLY A 35 13.57 21.28 -9.97
CA GLY A 35 13.77 22.33 -8.97
C GLY A 35 12.73 23.46 -9.01
N GLU A 36 12.05 23.68 -10.13
CA GLU A 36 10.95 24.65 -10.25
C GLU A 36 9.62 24.05 -9.81
N ARG A 37 9.44 22.73 -9.99
CA ARG A 37 8.27 21.99 -9.48
C ARG A 37 8.28 21.84 -7.96
N TRP A 38 9.47 21.95 -7.35
CA TRP A 38 9.69 21.83 -5.92
C TRP A 38 10.71 22.89 -5.49
N PRO A 39 10.27 24.12 -5.13
CA PRO A 39 11.20 25.18 -4.79
C PRO A 39 12.07 24.72 -3.62
N ARG A 40 13.35 24.48 -3.89
CA ARG A 40 14.37 24.33 -2.85
C ARG A 40 14.52 25.71 -2.23
N GLY A 41 13.68 26.00 -1.24
CA GLY A 41 13.90 27.13 -0.35
C GLY A 41 15.30 27.00 0.23
N GLY A 42 16.16 27.94 -0.17
CA GLY A 42 17.40 28.21 0.52
C GLY A 42 17.08 28.70 1.92
N GLU A 43 16.93 27.76 2.83
CA GLU A 43 17.23 27.96 4.23
C GLU A 43 18.51 27.19 4.52
N VAL A 44 19.42 27.84 5.25
CA VAL A 44 20.64 27.26 5.80
C VAL A 44 20.34 25.83 6.28
N ILE A 45 21.03 24.82 5.73
CA ILE A 45 20.91 23.44 6.19
C ILE A 45 21.53 23.39 7.60
N GLN A 46 20.75 23.75 8.60
CA GLN A 46 20.87 23.09 9.90
C GLN A 46 20.68 21.60 9.61
N ASP A 47 21.61 20.76 10.06
CA ASP A 47 21.57 19.31 9.87
C ASP A 47 20.14 18.79 10.06
N LYS A 48 19.43 18.55 8.95
CA LYS A 48 18.06 18.05 9.03
C LYS A 48 18.19 16.68 9.66
N LYS A 49 17.68 16.56 10.89
CA LYS A 49 17.62 15.30 11.63
C LYS A 49 17.19 14.19 10.64
N PRO A 50 17.94 13.07 10.57
CA PRO A 50 17.64 12.00 9.62
C PRO A 50 16.18 11.59 9.71
N MET A 51 15.54 11.35 8.57
CA MET A 51 14.13 10.97 8.59
C MET A 51 13.97 9.59 9.20
N ARG A 52 13.21 9.55 10.30
CA ARG A 52 12.82 8.33 11.02
C ARG A 52 11.54 7.77 10.42
N ALA A 53 11.59 6.52 10.01
CA ALA A 53 10.42 5.74 9.62
C ALA A 53 10.10 4.71 10.69
N TYR A 54 8.88 4.79 11.24
CA TYR A 54 8.34 3.81 12.17
C TYR A 54 7.47 2.82 11.38
N MET A 55 8.02 1.64 11.14
CA MET A 55 7.35 0.55 10.43
C MET A 55 6.49 -0.23 11.43
N ILE A 56 5.18 -0.20 11.23
CA ILE A 56 4.22 -0.82 12.13
C ILE A 56 3.70 -2.11 11.48
N GLY A 57 4.24 -3.24 11.95
CA GLY A 57 3.75 -4.59 11.64
C GLY A 57 2.54 -4.95 12.49
N ASN A 58 1.96 -6.15 12.33
CA ASN A 58 0.72 -6.56 13.01
C ASN A 58 0.92 -7.64 14.09
N GLY A 59 2.16 -7.90 14.51
CA GLY A 59 2.49 -8.85 15.58
C GLY A 59 1.99 -8.38 16.95
N GLU A 60 1.76 -9.32 17.85
CA GLU A 60 1.24 -9.04 19.20
C GLU A 60 2.24 -8.32 20.10
N SER A 61 3.54 -8.28 19.75
CA SER A 61 4.55 -7.55 20.53
C SER A 61 4.28 -6.05 20.63
N ARG A 62 3.51 -5.46 19.70
CA ARG A 62 3.07 -4.05 19.77
C ARG A 62 1.76 -3.82 20.51
N LYS A 63 1.14 -4.86 21.06
CA LYS A 63 -0.11 -4.72 21.81
C LYS A 63 0.07 -3.75 22.99
N GLY A 64 -0.76 -2.72 23.03
CA GLY A 64 -0.73 -1.70 24.08
C GLY A 64 0.36 -0.64 23.91
N PHE A 65 1.12 -0.64 22.81
CA PHE A 65 2.03 0.45 22.49
C PHE A 65 1.25 1.61 21.85
N ASP A 66 1.36 2.81 22.41
CA ASP A 66 0.71 4.01 21.87
C ASP A 66 1.50 4.58 20.68
N LEU A 67 0.99 4.29 19.48
CA LEU A 67 1.58 4.74 18.21
C LEU A 67 1.56 6.26 18.04
N SER A 68 0.66 7.00 18.73
CA SER A 68 0.56 8.45 18.57
C SER A 68 1.82 9.19 19.06
N ARG A 69 2.54 8.60 20.02
CA ARG A 69 3.82 9.10 20.55
C ARG A 69 4.92 9.23 19.50
N LEU A 70 4.80 8.49 18.39
CA LEU A 70 5.78 8.47 17.31
C LEU A 70 5.66 9.67 16.34
N ARG A 71 4.52 10.37 16.33
CA ARG A 71 4.21 11.40 15.32
C ARG A 71 5.15 12.60 15.35
N ASN A 72 5.68 12.95 16.53
CA ASN A 72 6.53 14.13 16.71
C ASN A 72 8.00 13.87 16.33
N THR A 73 8.37 12.61 16.11
CA THR A 73 9.77 12.20 15.96
C THR A 73 10.07 11.54 14.64
N GLY A 74 9.05 11.17 13.86
CA GLY A 74 9.20 10.54 12.55
C GLY A 74 7.86 10.33 11.85
N LYS A 75 7.90 9.57 10.75
CA LYS A 75 6.71 9.17 9.99
C LYS A 75 6.32 7.73 10.30
N ILE A 76 5.02 7.49 10.46
CA ILE A 76 4.46 6.19 10.76
C ILE A 76 4.01 5.52 9.45
N PHE A 77 4.59 4.36 9.16
CA PHE A 77 4.26 3.53 8.00
C PHE A 77 3.50 2.29 8.46
N GLY A 78 2.24 2.19 8.06
CA GLY A 78 1.36 1.08 8.42
C GLY A 78 1.36 -0.07 7.41
N CYS A 79 1.09 -1.27 7.92
CA CYS A 79 0.95 -2.48 7.11
C CYS A 79 -0.47 -3.06 7.18
N ASN A 80 -1.07 -3.33 6.01
CA ASN A 80 -2.34 -4.05 5.88
C ASN A 80 -3.46 -3.51 6.81
N ALA A 81 -3.94 -4.31 7.76
CA ALA A 81 -5.09 -3.98 8.60
C ALA A 81 -4.87 -2.91 9.68
N LEU A 82 -3.69 -2.28 9.77
CA LEU A 82 -3.44 -1.24 10.78
C LEU A 82 -4.49 -0.12 10.77
N HIS A 83 -5.00 0.25 9.58
CA HIS A 83 -6.01 1.29 9.41
C HIS A 83 -7.29 1.08 10.24
N ARG A 84 -7.59 -0.17 10.63
CA ARG A 84 -8.78 -0.51 11.43
C ARG A 84 -8.74 0.08 12.84
N GLU A 85 -7.55 0.34 13.37
CA GLU A 85 -7.36 0.89 14.72
C GLU A 85 -6.58 2.20 14.75
N PHE A 86 -5.78 2.49 13.71
CA PHE A 86 -4.92 3.65 13.67
C PHE A 86 -4.69 4.12 12.24
N LEU A 87 -4.86 5.41 11.97
CA LEU A 87 -4.54 6.01 10.67
C LEU A 87 -3.05 6.40 10.63
N PRO A 88 -2.17 5.67 9.92
CA PRO A 88 -0.76 6.02 9.82
C PRO A 88 -0.55 7.25 8.90
N ASP A 89 0.70 7.69 8.74
CA ASP A 89 1.02 8.76 7.78
C ASP A 89 1.11 8.23 6.34
N VAL A 90 1.47 6.95 6.20
CA VAL A 90 1.52 6.20 4.94
C VAL A 90 1.06 4.77 5.23
N ILE A 91 0.29 4.17 4.33
CA ILE A 91 -0.08 2.76 4.46
C ILE A 91 0.30 1.95 3.22
N THR A 92 0.81 0.75 3.44
CA THR A 92 1.06 -0.22 2.39
C THR A 92 0.16 -1.44 2.61
N ALA A 93 -0.34 -2.04 1.52
CA ALA A 93 -1.03 -3.32 1.58
C ALA A 93 -0.75 -4.17 0.33
N VAL A 94 -0.73 -5.49 0.51
CA VAL A 94 -0.39 -6.43 -0.57
C VAL A 94 -1.43 -7.53 -0.80
N ASP A 95 -2.40 -7.66 0.11
CA ASP A 95 -3.48 -8.63 0.02
C ASP A 95 -4.71 -7.96 -0.62
N HIS A 96 -5.23 -8.52 -1.72
CA HIS A 96 -6.32 -7.91 -2.51
C HIS A 96 -7.54 -7.53 -1.66
N GLY A 97 -7.95 -8.41 -0.73
CA GLY A 97 -9.05 -8.11 0.19
C GLY A 97 -8.79 -6.85 1.03
N ILE A 98 -7.61 -6.78 1.65
CA ILE A 98 -7.23 -5.68 2.52
C ILE A 98 -7.03 -4.37 1.73
N MET A 99 -6.46 -4.41 0.53
CA MET A 99 -6.29 -3.20 -0.30
C MET A 99 -7.63 -2.55 -0.62
N HIS A 100 -8.60 -3.36 -1.08
CA HIS A 100 -9.95 -2.88 -1.34
C HIS A 100 -10.64 -2.41 -0.06
N GLU A 101 -10.47 -3.10 1.07
CA GLU A 101 -11.00 -2.67 2.36
C GLU A 101 -10.47 -1.28 2.78
N ILE A 102 -9.14 -1.07 2.74
CA ILE A 102 -8.51 0.22 3.04
C ILE A 102 -9.09 1.31 2.14
N TYR A 103 -9.24 1.01 0.85
CA TYR A 103 -9.77 1.96 -0.12
C TYR A 103 -11.25 2.28 0.14
N HIS A 104 -12.08 1.26 0.41
CA HIS A 104 -13.50 1.42 0.71
C HIS A 104 -13.73 2.19 2.02
N ALA A 105 -12.79 2.11 2.97
CA ALA A 105 -12.78 2.91 4.20
C ALA A 105 -12.39 4.38 3.97
N GLY A 106 -12.08 4.79 2.74
CA GLY A 106 -11.76 6.18 2.40
C GLY A 106 -10.35 6.61 2.82
N VAL A 107 -9.45 5.66 3.09
CA VAL A 107 -8.09 5.96 3.57
C VAL A 107 -7.25 6.61 2.48
N ALA A 108 -7.40 6.14 1.23
CA ALA A 108 -6.70 6.69 0.07
C ALA A 108 -7.14 8.12 -0.30
N GLN A 109 -8.23 8.63 0.28
CA GLN A 109 -8.65 10.03 0.14
C GLN A 109 -7.99 10.93 1.19
N LYS A 110 -7.28 10.35 2.17
CA LYS A 110 -6.71 11.06 3.33
C LYS A 110 -5.19 11.01 3.38
N ILE A 111 -4.60 9.85 3.07
CA ILE A 111 -3.15 9.61 3.19
C ILE A 111 -2.63 8.83 1.97
N PRO A 112 -1.31 8.90 1.68
CA PRO A 112 -0.67 8.04 0.69
C PRO A 112 -0.85 6.55 0.99
N CYS A 113 -1.33 5.83 -0.01
CA CYS A 113 -1.56 4.38 0.01
C CYS A 113 -0.75 3.71 -1.10
N TYR A 114 0.03 2.69 -0.76
CA TYR A 114 0.82 1.91 -1.72
C TYR A 114 0.33 0.48 -1.75
N PHE A 115 -0.20 0.05 -2.89
CA PHE A 115 -0.93 -1.19 -3.05
C PHE A 115 -0.28 -2.09 -4.10
N ARG A 116 -0.27 -3.40 -3.86
CA ARG A 116 0.16 -4.40 -4.85
C ARG A 116 -0.77 -4.38 -6.06
N ASP A 117 -0.17 -4.36 -7.25
CA ASP A 117 -0.87 -4.51 -8.54
C ASP A 117 -2.14 -3.63 -8.63
N TRP A 118 -2.06 -2.38 -8.17
CA TRP A 118 -3.19 -1.45 -8.09
C TRP A 118 -3.41 -0.71 -9.41
N THR A 119 -3.67 -1.49 -10.44
CA THR A 119 -3.80 -1.01 -11.82
C THR A 119 -5.17 -0.38 -12.02
N LYS A 120 -5.19 0.95 -12.10
CA LYS A 120 -6.39 1.73 -12.46
C LYS A 120 -6.68 1.54 -13.94
N VAL A 121 -7.93 1.25 -14.26
CA VAL A 121 -8.39 1.05 -15.63
C VAL A 121 -9.64 1.89 -15.91
N PRO A 122 -9.88 2.31 -17.18
CA PRO A 122 -10.99 3.19 -17.52
C PRO A 122 -12.37 2.60 -17.21
N ALA A 123 -13.29 3.43 -16.70
CA ALA A 123 -14.65 3.03 -16.34
C ALA A 123 -15.45 2.36 -17.49
N MET A 124 -15.10 2.68 -18.75
CA MET A 124 -15.78 2.15 -19.93
C MET A 124 -15.55 0.64 -20.15
N ILE A 125 -14.47 0.07 -19.61
CA ILE A 125 -14.18 -1.37 -19.77
C ILE A 125 -14.70 -2.23 -18.60
N TYR A 126 -15.43 -1.63 -17.66
CA TYR A 126 -15.92 -2.30 -16.45
C TYR A 126 -16.80 -3.51 -16.76
N ASP A 127 -17.83 -3.32 -17.59
CA ASP A 127 -18.78 -4.40 -17.89
C ASP A 127 -18.10 -5.54 -18.66
N ASP A 128 -17.19 -5.24 -19.59
CA ASP A 128 -16.42 -6.25 -20.33
C ASP A 128 -15.53 -7.08 -19.39
N MET A 129 -14.83 -6.42 -18.47
CA MET A 129 -13.96 -7.07 -17.48
C MET A 129 -14.75 -7.90 -16.47
N LEU A 130 -15.91 -7.40 -16.04
CA LEU A 130 -16.79 -8.06 -15.08
C LEU A 130 -17.40 -9.34 -15.68
N THR A 131 -17.96 -9.23 -16.88
CA THR A 131 -18.73 -10.30 -17.53
C THR A 131 -17.82 -11.44 -18.00
N GLY A 132 -16.62 -11.14 -18.50
CA GLY A 132 -15.70 -12.16 -19.04
C GLY A 132 -16.32 -13.01 -20.16
N GLY A 133 -17.32 -12.48 -20.86
CA GLY A 133 -18.11 -13.17 -21.89
C GLY A 133 -19.24 -14.06 -21.38
N LEU A 134 -19.77 -13.84 -20.16
CA LEU A 134 -21.04 -14.41 -19.69
C LEU A 134 -22.25 -13.71 -20.33
N ASP A 135 -23.40 -14.41 -20.38
CA ASP A 135 -24.67 -13.80 -20.80
C ASP A 135 -25.15 -12.77 -19.77
N LYS A 136 -25.77 -11.71 -20.25
CA LYS A 136 -26.28 -10.57 -19.47
C LYS A 136 -27.22 -11.03 -18.36
N LEU A 137 -28.09 -12.00 -18.64
CA LEU A 137 -29.06 -12.52 -17.68
C LEU A 137 -28.40 -13.29 -16.52
N GLU A 138 -27.24 -13.92 -16.75
CA GLU A 138 -26.46 -14.56 -15.69
C GLU A 138 -25.73 -13.52 -14.82
N VAL A 139 -25.20 -12.47 -15.46
CA VAL A 139 -24.51 -11.37 -14.79
C VAL A 139 -25.46 -10.60 -13.88
N ASP A 140 -26.69 -10.32 -14.36
CA ASP A 140 -27.71 -9.61 -13.58
C ASP A 140 -28.12 -10.41 -12.34
N LYS A 141 -28.33 -11.72 -12.45
CA LYS A 141 -28.61 -12.61 -11.30
C LYS A 141 -27.48 -12.60 -10.26
N ILE A 142 -26.22 -12.56 -10.72
CA ILE A 142 -25.07 -12.52 -9.81
C ILE A 142 -24.99 -11.17 -9.09
N LYS A 143 -25.20 -10.06 -9.82
CA LYS A 143 -25.26 -8.70 -9.24
C LYS A 143 -26.39 -8.59 -8.21
N GLU A 144 -27.59 -9.06 -8.55
CA GLU A 144 -28.76 -9.05 -7.66
C GLU A 144 -28.54 -9.87 -6.38
N SER A 145 -27.75 -10.95 -6.44
CA SER A 145 -27.45 -11.75 -5.26
C SER A 145 -26.65 -10.96 -4.20
N GLY A 146 -25.90 -9.93 -4.61
CA GLY A 146 -25.03 -9.12 -3.73
C GLY A 146 -23.89 -9.89 -3.05
N LYS A 147 -23.72 -11.18 -3.35
CA LYS A 147 -22.80 -12.09 -2.61
C LYS A 147 -21.40 -12.17 -3.21
N PHE A 148 -21.26 -11.90 -4.51
CA PHE A 148 -20.04 -12.24 -5.27
C PHE A 148 -19.23 -11.03 -5.72
N ILE A 149 -19.80 -9.83 -5.65
CA ILE A 149 -19.16 -8.57 -6.05
C ILE A 149 -19.16 -7.64 -4.84
N LYS A 150 -17.98 -7.22 -4.38
CA LYS A 150 -17.80 -6.21 -3.33
C LYS A 150 -17.25 -4.94 -3.96
N GLU A 151 -18.08 -3.92 -4.10
CA GLU A 151 -17.71 -2.65 -4.71
C GLU A 151 -18.17 -1.43 -3.89
N ASN A 152 -17.41 -0.34 -3.96
CA ASN A 152 -17.85 0.96 -3.46
C ASN A 152 -18.77 1.66 -4.48
N LYS A 153 -19.39 2.77 -4.09
CA LYS A 153 -20.22 3.56 -5.01
C LYS A 153 -19.36 4.13 -6.15
N LYS A 154 -19.84 3.99 -7.39
CA LYS A 154 -19.18 4.55 -8.58
C LYS A 154 -19.04 6.08 -8.52
N ASN A 155 -20.10 6.79 -8.13
CA ASN A 155 -20.18 8.25 -8.20
C ASN A 155 -19.75 8.77 -9.60
N ASP A 156 -18.85 9.76 -9.65
CA ASP A 156 -18.30 10.36 -10.87
C ASP A 156 -16.99 9.71 -11.35
N ALA A 157 -16.55 8.62 -10.70
CA ALA A 157 -15.30 7.92 -10.97
C ALA A 157 -15.11 7.59 -12.46
N LYS A 158 -13.92 7.93 -12.98
CA LYS A 158 -13.52 7.66 -14.36
C LYS A 158 -12.69 6.40 -14.52
N GLU A 159 -12.22 5.85 -13.41
CA GLU A 159 -11.38 4.67 -13.35
C GLU A 159 -11.84 3.74 -12.22
N PHE A 160 -11.47 2.48 -12.33
CA PHE A 160 -11.63 1.49 -11.26
C PHE A 160 -10.41 0.58 -11.17
N VAL A 161 -10.28 -0.11 -10.04
CA VAL A 161 -9.37 -1.25 -9.87
C VAL A 161 -10.21 -2.48 -9.58
N MET A 162 -9.81 -3.63 -10.13
CA MET A 162 -10.54 -4.88 -9.96
C MET A 162 -9.59 -6.05 -9.68
N HIS A 163 -9.89 -6.82 -8.63
CA HIS A 163 -9.13 -8.00 -8.22
C HIS A 163 -10.07 -9.18 -7.88
N GLY A 164 -9.61 -10.40 -8.16
CA GLY A 164 -10.36 -11.64 -7.89
C GLY A 164 -10.69 -12.42 -9.16
N ALA A 165 -11.33 -13.57 -9.01
CA ALA A 165 -11.82 -14.35 -10.15
C ALA A 165 -12.98 -13.59 -10.83
N ASN A 166 -12.92 -13.45 -12.16
CA ASN A 166 -14.05 -12.93 -12.92
C ASN A 166 -15.28 -13.84 -12.78
N LEU A 167 -16.46 -13.33 -13.11
CA LEU A 167 -17.72 -14.05 -12.90
C LEU A 167 -17.74 -15.41 -13.61
N LYS A 168 -17.13 -15.53 -14.79
CA LYS A 168 -16.99 -16.79 -15.52
C LYS A 168 -16.21 -17.86 -14.74
N GLY A 169 -15.18 -17.44 -13.99
CA GLY A 169 -14.44 -18.32 -13.08
C GLY A 169 -15.29 -18.78 -11.89
N LEU A 170 -16.18 -17.92 -11.38
CA LEU A 170 -17.08 -18.22 -10.27
C LEU A 170 -18.21 -19.18 -10.68
N VAL A 171 -18.80 -18.97 -11.86
CA VAL A 171 -19.93 -19.77 -12.39
C VAL A 171 -19.51 -21.22 -12.73
N LYS A 172 -18.22 -21.47 -13.03
CA LYS A 172 -17.72 -22.84 -13.28
C LYS A 172 -17.81 -23.78 -12.09
N ILE A 173 -18.07 -23.27 -10.89
CA ILE A 173 -18.20 -24.08 -9.67
C ILE A 173 -19.69 -24.25 -9.37
N LYS A 174 -20.31 -25.25 -10.02
CA LYS A 174 -21.75 -25.52 -9.97
C LYS A 174 -22.01 -26.90 -9.37
N LYS A 175 -22.94 -27.01 -8.42
CA LYS A 175 -23.43 -28.29 -7.88
C LYS A 175 -24.36 -28.99 -8.88
N GLU A 176 -24.63 -30.27 -8.65
CA GLU A 176 -25.65 -31.07 -9.36
C GLU A 176 -27.06 -30.44 -9.28
N THR A 177 -27.34 -29.66 -8.23
CA THR A 177 -28.59 -28.90 -8.04
C THR A 177 -28.70 -27.64 -8.91
N GLY A 178 -27.63 -27.26 -9.61
CA GLY A 178 -27.56 -26.03 -10.40
C GLY A 178 -27.18 -24.79 -9.61
N GLU A 179 -26.96 -24.91 -8.29
CA GLU A 179 -26.48 -23.81 -7.45
C GLU A 179 -24.98 -23.55 -7.65
N ILE A 180 -24.59 -22.27 -7.68
CA ILE A 180 -23.18 -21.85 -7.74
C ILE A 180 -22.62 -21.91 -6.32
N GLU A 181 -21.61 -22.75 -6.09
CA GLU A 181 -20.94 -22.82 -4.80
C GLU A 181 -19.48 -22.35 -4.94
N PRO A 182 -19.05 -21.27 -4.27
CA PRO A 182 -17.67 -20.83 -4.39
C PRO A 182 -16.70 -21.79 -3.69
N THR A 183 -15.78 -22.42 -4.42
CA THR A 183 -14.59 -23.05 -3.81
C THR A 183 -13.75 -21.95 -3.17
N ASN A 184 -13.56 -22.04 -1.85
CA ASN A 184 -12.83 -21.06 -1.03
C ASN A 184 -13.36 -19.61 -1.12
N ILE A 185 -14.28 -19.28 -0.21
CA ILE A 185 -14.97 -17.98 -0.04
C ILE A 185 -14.03 -16.76 -0.13
N ASN A 186 -12.77 -16.86 0.34
CA ASN A 186 -11.81 -15.73 0.27
C ASN A 186 -11.35 -15.37 -1.16
N HIS A 187 -11.26 -16.34 -2.06
CA HIS A 187 -10.82 -16.17 -3.45
C HIS A 187 -11.98 -16.00 -4.44
N ALA A 188 -13.21 -16.27 -4.00
CA ALA A 188 -14.39 -16.30 -4.85
C ALA A 188 -15.21 -15.00 -4.87
N VAL A 189 -14.68 -13.91 -4.29
CA VAL A 189 -15.32 -12.59 -4.33
C VAL A 189 -14.53 -11.68 -5.27
N LEU A 190 -15.20 -11.19 -6.30
CA LEU A 190 -14.69 -10.13 -7.15
C LEU A 190 -14.75 -8.82 -6.37
N ARG A 191 -13.63 -8.11 -6.31
CA ARG A 191 -13.51 -6.84 -5.58
C ARG A 191 -13.26 -5.73 -6.57
N VAL A 192 -14.01 -4.65 -6.41
CA VAL A 192 -13.93 -3.47 -7.28
C VAL A 192 -13.79 -2.23 -6.41
N SER A 193 -12.88 -1.35 -6.78
CA SER A 193 -12.76 -0.01 -6.21
C SER A 193 -12.85 1.02 -7.33
N TRP A 194 -14.00 1.69 -7.41
CA TRP A 194 -14.18 2.90 -8.21
C TRP A 194 -13.35 4.03 -7.62
N ILE A 195 -12.48 4.65 -8.43
CA ILE A 195 -11.49 5.61 -7.97
C ILE A 195 -12.15 6.96 -7.66
N GLN A 196 -12.03 7.44 -6.43
CA GLN A 196 -12.71 8.63 -5.88
C GLN A 196 -11.69 9.72 -5.66
N GLN A 197 -12.05 10.98 -5.94
CA GLN A 197 -11.15 12.13 -5.78
C GLN A 197 -11.33 12.82 -4.41
N PRO A 198 -10.26 13.33 -3.79
CA PRO A 198 -8.85 13.16 -4.18
C PRO A 198 -8.39 11.71 -3.99
N ASP A 199 -7.45 11.25 -4.81
CA ASP A 199 -6.90 9.90 -4.71
C ASP A 199 -5.38 9.92 -4.50
N TYR A 200 -4.96 9.34 -3.38
CA TYR A 200 -3.57 9.13 -2.99
C TYR A 200 -3.18 7.64 -3.03
N SER A 201 -3.91 6.81 -3.77
CA SER A 201 -3.54 5.42 -4.01
C SER A 201 -2.55 5.28 -5.17
N HIS A 202 -1.55 4.43 -4.96
CA HIS A 202 -0.47 4.15 -5.88
C HIS A 202 -0.24 2.64 -6.02
N SER A 203 0.23 2.19 -7.18
CA SER A 203 0.74 0.82 -7.33
C SER A 203 2.17 0.73 -6.85
N LEU A 204 2.52 -0.32 -6.10
CA LEU A 204 3.89 -0.60 -5.65
C LEU A 204 4.86 -0.74 -6.83
N THR A 205 4.39 -1.30 -7.95
CA THR A 205 5.18 -1.48 -9.17
C THR A 205 5.77 -0.17 -9.66
N ASP A 206 5.08 0.96 -9.48
CA ASP A 206 5.50 2.25 -10.01
C ASP A 206 6.77 2.80 -9.33
N TYR A 207 7.11 2.25 -8.16
CA TYR A 207 8.24 2.67 -7.34
C TYR A 207 9.33 1.60 -7.22
N MET A 208 9.05 0.37 -7.65
CA MET A 208 10.01 -0.74 -7.59
C MET A 208 10.85 -0.85 -8.88
N PRO A 209 12.06 -1.42 -8.80
CA PRO A 209 12.95 -1.52 -9.96
C PRO A 209 12.29 -2.29 -11.11
N ASN A 210 12.48 -1.80 -12.33
CA ASN A 210 11.92 -2.37 -13.56
C ASN A 210 10.39 -2.47 -13.59
N ASN A 211 9.69 -1.62 -12.84
CA ASN A 211 8.23 -1.61 -12.73
C ASN A 211 7.65 -2.98 -12.32
N LYS A 212 8.35 -3.70 -11.45
CA LYS A 212 8.01 -5.08 -11.09
C LYS A 212 7.93 -5.27 -9.58
N ASP A 213 6.79 -5.77 -9.11
CA ASP A 213 6.61 -6.16 -7.71
C ASP A 213 7.59 -7.30 -7.38
N HIS A 214 8.32 -7.14 -6.27
CA HIS A 214 9.23 -8.14 -5.75
C HIS A 214 8.53 -9.39 -5.18
N GLY A 215 7.20 -9.37 -5.05
CA GLY A 215 6.42 -10.42 -4.38
C GLY A 215 6.65 -10.43 -2.88
N TRP A 216 7.05 -9.30 -2.30
CA TRP A 216 7.41 -9.21 -0.89
C TRP A 216 6.18 -9.13 0.02
N ALA A 217 6.34 -9.51 1.28
CA ALA A 217 5.30 -9.30 2.28
C ALA A 217 5.11 -7.79 2.54
N CYS A 218 3.96 -7.42 3.10
CA CYS A 218 3.59 -6.03 3.31
C CYS A 218 4.65 -5.25 4.11
N GLY A 219 5.23 -5.86 5.15
CA GLY A 219 6.23 -5.19 5.99
C GLY A 219 7.47 -4.75 5.23
N ALA A 220 8.09 -5.66 4.47
CA ALA A 220 9.27 -5.35 3.68
C ALA A 220 8.93 -4.40 2.52
N SER A 221 7.73 -4.52 1.91
CA SER A 221 7.27 -3.60 0.87
C SER A 221 7.09 -2.18 1.41
N ALA A 222 6.51 -2.03 2.60
CA ALA A 222 6.40 -0.74 3.28
C ALA A 222 7.79 -0.16 3.61
N GLY A 223 8.71 -1.02 4.08
CA GLY A 223 10.10 -0.63 4.34
C GLY A 223 10.79 -0.12 3.08
N TYR A 224 10.56 -0.78 1.93
CA TYR A 224 11.07 -0.34 0.63
C TYR A 224 10.54 1.06 0.29
N ILE A 225 9.24 1.31 0.45
CA ILE A 225 8.67 2.65 0.22
C ILE A 225 9.28 3.69 1.16
N ALA A 226 9.47 3.37 2.44
CA ALA A 226 10.10 4.28 3.40
C ALA A 226 11.53 4.67 2.98
N CYS A 227 12.35 3.69 2.57
CA CYS A 227 13.74 3.93 2.14
C CYS A 227 13.82 4.57 0.75
N GLU A 228 13.07 4.08 -0.23
CA GLU A 228 13.21 4.50 -1.62
C GLU A 228 12.44 5.78 -1.91
N VAL A 229 11.19 5.90 -1.48
CA VAL A 229 10.35 7.05 -1.82
C VAL A 229 10.56 8.18 -0.84
N TYR A 230 10.58 7.85 0.45
CA TYR A 230 10.68 8.86 1.50
C TYR A 230 12.12 9.11 1.97
N LYS A 231 13.10 8.33 1.50
CA LYS A 231 14.53 8.49 1.81
C LYS A 231 14.84 8.40 3.30
N ALA A 232 14.17 7.47 4.01
CA ALA A 232 14.42 7.21 5.42
C ALA A 232 15.89 6.86 5.67
N LYS A 233 16.43 7.32 6.81
CA LYS A 233 17.80 7.02 7.25
C LYS A 233 17.84 6.22 8.55
N GLU A 234 16.74 6.24 9.31
CA GLU A 234 16.52 5.38 10.46
C GLU A 234 15.17 4.68 10.29
N VAL A 235 15.14 3.35 10.39
CA VAL A 235 13.92 2.55 10.19
C VAL A 235 13.71 1.66 11.42
N TYR A 236 12.60 1.87 12.12
CA TYR A 236 12.25 1.16 13.35
C TYR A 236 11.14 0.15 13.07
N LEU A 237 11.43 -1.13 13.24
CA LEU A 237 10.52 -2.25 12.98
C LEU A 237 9.76 -2.60 14.27
N ILE A 238 8.59 -2.00 14.47
CA ILE A 238 7.72 -2.19 15.64
C ILE A 238 6.60 -3.17 15.28
N GLY A 239 6.38 -4.22 16.07
CA GLY A 239 5.35 -5.24 15.79
C GLY A 239 5.62 -6.10 14.55
N HIS A 240 6.85 -6.10 14.03
CA HIS A 240 7.29 -7.00 12.97
C HIS A 240 7.75 -8.34 13.57
N ASP A 241 6.82 -9.06 14.18
CA ASP A 241 7.12 -10.35 14.79
C ASP A 241 7.30 -11.40 13.70
N LEU A 242 8.49 -12.00 13.64
CA LEU A 242 8.80 -13.03 12.65
C LEU A 242 8.33 -14.42 13.09
N TYR A 243 8.23 -14.62 14.41
CA TYR A 243 7.81 -15.86 15.04
C TYR A 243 6.63 -15.62 15.98
N SER A 244 6.11 -16.70 16.55
CA SER A 244 5.11 -16.65 17.61
C SER A 244 5.75 -16.91 18.97
N THR A 245 5.12 -16.40 20.04
CA THR A 245 5.50 -16.71 21.42
C THR A 245 4.91 -18.04 21.92
N ASN A 246 4.01 -18.64 21.14
CA ASN A 246 3.35 -19.92 21.40
C ASN A 246 3.05 -20.66 20.09
N GLU A 247 2.34 -21.78 20.16
CA GLU A 247 1.98 -22.62 19.00
C GLU A 247 0.84 -22.06 18.13
N LYS A 248 0.45 -20.79 18.31
CA LYS A 248 -0.64 -20.14 17.58
C LYS A 248 -0.14 -18.97 16.75
N VAL A 249 -0.95 -18.53 15.80
CA VAL A 249 -0.65 -17.37 14.96
C VAL A 249 -0.42 -16.13 15.82
N ASN A 250 0.68 -15.41 15.55
CA ASN A 250 1.00 -14.16 16.20
C ASN A 250 0.58 -12.97 15.31
N ASN A 251 -0.67 -12.54 15.46
CA ASN A 251 -1.18 -11.37 14.73
C ASN A 251 -2.38 -10.75 15.47
N LEU A 252 -2.33 -9.44 15.69
CA LEU A 252 -3.41 -8.70 16.36
C LEU A 252 -4.77 -8.77 15.65
N PHE A 253 -4.75 -8.99 14.34
CA PHE A 253 -5.96 -9.09 13.52
C PHE A 253 -6.34 -10.55 13.20
N ALA A 254 -5.69 -11.55 13.81
CA ALA A 254 -6.11 -12.93 13.65
C ALA A 254 -7.60 -13.12 14.05
N GLY A 255 -8.34 -13.88 13.25
CA GLY A 255 -9.78 -14.09 13.41
C GLY A 255 -10.69 -12.98 12.86
N THR A 256 -10.13 -11.97 12.16
CA THR A 256 -10.91 -10.93 11.48
C THR A 256 -10.97 -11.16 9.97
N GLU A 257 -11.79 -10.38 9.24
CA GLU A 257 -11.89 -10.49 7.77
C GLU A 257 -10.50 -10.41 7.12
N HIS A 258 -10.24 -11.29 6.15
CA HIS A 258 -8.96 -11.47 5.43
C HIS A 258 -7.78 -12.02 6.24
N TYR A 259 -7.96 -12.35 7.52
CA TYR A 259 -6.92 -12.98 8.36
C TYR A 259 -7.29 -14.41 8.72
N VAL A 260 -6.27 -15.22 8.99
CA VAL A 260 -6.44 -16.60 9.46
C VAL A 260 -7.05 -16.66 10.86
N SER A 261 -7.62 -17.81 11.23
CA SER A 261 -8.13 -18.04 12.58
C SER A 261 -7.03 -17.88 13.63
N LYS A 262 -7.40 -17.42 14.83
CA LYS A 262 -6.51 -17.33 16.00
C LYS A 262 -5.94 -18.69 16.42
N ASP A 263 -6.64 -19.77 16.10
CA ASP A 263 -6.23 -21.12 16.47
C ASP A 263 -5.26 -21.77 15.48
N ASN A 264 -4.98 -21.12 14.34
CA ASN A 264 -4.02 -21.61 13.36
C ASN A 264 -2.60 -21.63 13.92
N SER A 265 -1.77 -22.54 13.39
CA SER A 265 -0.34 -22.59 13.70
C SER A 265 0.40 -21.33 13.21
N PRO A 266 1.61 -21.06 13.73
CA PRO A 266 2.42 -19.94 13.29
C PRO A 266 2.70 -20.00 11.79
N THR A 267 2.66 -18.85 11.12
CA THR A 267 3.03 -18.76 9.72
C THR A 267 4.56 -18.87 9.59
N PRO A 268 5.08 -19.66 8.63
CA PRO A 268 6.53 -19.79 8.44
C PRO A 268 7.23 -18.46 8.15
N ALA A 269 8.23 -18.13 8.97
CA ALA A 269 8.95 -16.84 8.95
C ALA A 269 9.90 -16.65 7.76
N VAL A 270 10.24 -17.73 7.05
CA VAL A 270 11.38 -17.81 6.10
C VAL A 270 11.35 -16.69 5.05
N ASN A 271 10.17 -16.40 4.50
CA ASN A 271 10.03 -15.35 3.50
C ASN A 271 10.25 -13.95 4.09
N TRP A 272 9.69 -13.68 5.27
CA TRP A 272 9.84 -12.38 5.94
C TRP A 272 11.28 -12.11 6.35
N ILE A 273 11.98 -13.13 6.86
CA ILE A 273 13.40 -13.07 7.21
C ILE A 273 14.23 -12.72 5.98
N ARG A 274 14.04 -13.43 4.85
CA ARG A 274 14.78 -13.19 3.61
C ARG A 274 14.52 -11.81 3.02
N GLN A 275 13.28 -11.34 3.07
CA GLN A 275 12.88 -10.06 2.47
C GLN A 275 13.44 -8.87 3.26
N TRP A 276 13.36 -8.90 4.59
CA TRP A 276 14.00 -7.89 5.42
C TRP A 276 15.51 -7.94 5.31
N LYS A 277 16.11 -9.13 5.21
CA LYS A 277 17.55 -9.26 4.96
C LYS A 277 17.96 -8.57 3.64
N ALA A 278 17.20 -8.77 2.57
CA ALA A 278 17.42 -8.08 1.30
C ALA A 278 17.30 -6.55 1.43
N MET A 279 16.39 -6.04 2.26
CA MET A 279 16.30 -4.60 2.57
C MET A 279 17.56 -4.10 3.29
N PHE A 280 18.04 -4.82 4.31
CA PHE A 280 19.24 -4.41 5.04
C PHE A 280 20.45 -4.37 4.11
N ASP A 281 20.59 -5.39 3.26
CA ASP A 281 21.69 -5.50 2.31
C ASP A 281 21.61 -4.47 1.17
N GLY A 282 20.40 -4.13 0.71
CA GLY A 282 20.17 -3.16 -0.35
C GLY A 282 20.32 -1.69 0.07
N PHE A 283 20.08 -1.38 1.35
CA PHE A 283 20.10 -0.02 1.90
C PHE A 283 21.17 0.13 3.00
N GLN A 284 22.44 -0.04 2.63
CA GLN A 284 23.58 -0.03 3.57
C GLN A 284 23.79 1.32 4.28
N ASP A 285 23.25 2.42 3.74
CA ASP A 285 23.31 3.76 4.31
C ASP A 285 22.14 4.08 5.26
N VAL A 286 21.26 3.11 5.50
CA VAL A 286 20.11 3.21 6.41
C VAL A 286 20.34 2.35 7.64
N SER A 287 20.12 2.93 8.82
CA SER A 287 20.14 2.19 10.09
C SER A 287 18.77 1.57 10.36
N PHE A 288 18.74 0.25 10.46
CA PHE A 288 17.54 -0.52 10.80
C PHE A 288 17.57 -0.92 12.27
N TYR A 289 16.43 -0.79 12.94
CA TYR A 289 16.25 -1.12 14.35
C TYR A 289 15.12 -2.13 14.46
N LYS A 290 15.44 -3.39 14.75
CA LYS A 290 14.43 -4.36 15.16
C LYS A 290 14.02 -4.01 16.59
N VAL A 291 12.80 -3.53 16.74
CA VAL A 291 12.26 -3.16 18.06
C VAL A 291 11.51 -4.37 18.62
N ASN A 292 11.96 -4.83 19.78
CA ASN A 292 11.34 -5.91 20.52
C ASN A 292 10.66 -5.36 21.78
N ARG A 293 9.72 -6.12 22.36
CA ARG A 293 9.13 -5.73 23.65
C ARG A 293 10.14 -5.93 24.78
N PHE A 294 10.87 -7.03 24.72
CA PHE A 294 12.03 -7.35 25.53
C PHE A 294 13.18 -7.71 24.61
N ASN A 295 14.42 -7.39 24.98
CA ASN A 295 15.61 -7.70 24.17
C ASN A 295 16.57 -8.64 24.91
N ASP A 296 16.01 -9.66 25.57
CA ASP A 296 16.72 -10.63 26.39
C ASP A 296 16.71 -12.06 25.82
N GLY A 297 16.11 -12.26 24.64
CA GLY A 297 16.08 -13.56 23.99
C GLY A 297 15.22 -14.61 24.69
N ARG A 298 14.29 -14.20 25.56
CA ARG A 298 13.39 -15.12 26.29
C ARG A 298 12.51 -15.97 25.38
N ASP A 299 12.28 -15.52 24.15
CA ASP A 299 11.52 -16.21 23.12
C ASP A 299 12.03 -15.78 21.72
N GLN A 300 11.47 -16.39 20.67
CA GLN A 300 11.87 -16.14 19.28
C GLN A 300 11.40 -14.78 18.75
N VAL A 301 10.48 -14.09 19.41
CA VAL A 301 10.02 -12.74 19.07
C VAL A 301 10.96 -11.68 19.66
N ASN A 302 11.44 -11.92 20.89
CA ASN A 302 12.22 -11.01 21.74
C ASN A 302 13.73 -11.28 21.67
N GLY A 303 14.19 -11.93 20.60
CA GLY A 303 15.58 -12.32 20.40
C GLY A 303 16.18 -11.82 19.09
N ARG A 304 17.46 -12.16 18.90
CA ARG A 304 18.15 -11.97 17.62
C ARG A 304 17.70 -13.03 16.62
N ILE A 305 17.73 -12.66 15.35
CA ILE A 305 17.41 -13.54 14.23
C ILE A 305 18.73 -14.03 13.66
N LYS A 306 18.95 -15.34 13.69
CA LYS A 306 20.22 -15.98 13.32
C LYS A 306 20.62 -15.61 11.89
N GLU A 307 19.67 -15.59 10.98
CA GLU A 307 19.86 -15.28 9.55
C GLU A 307 20.25 -13.82 9.30
N TRP A 308 20.11 -12.95 10.29
CA TRP A 308 20.50 -11.54 10.21
C TRP A 308 21.83 -11.25 10.90
N GLU A 309 22.50 -12.25 11.47
CA GLU A 309 23.84 -12.11 12.06
C GLU A 309 24.84 -11.53 11.04
N GLY A 310 25.74 -10.67 11.52
CA GLY A 310 26.73 -9.99 10.67
C GLY A 310 26.21 -8.79 9.87
N THR A 311 24.90 -8.51 9.90
CA THR A 311 24.32 -7.32 9.24
C THR A 311 24.72 -6.05 9.99
N LYS A 312 25.58 -5.22 9.39
CA LYS A 312 26.24 -4.09 10.06
C LYS A 312 25.31 -2.92 10.38
N ASN A 313 24.29 -2.71 9.55
CA ASN A 313 23.33 -1.63 9.66
C ASN A 313 22.02 -2.07 10.36
N LEU A 314 22.03 -3.21 11.05
CA LEU A 314 20.89 -3.70 11.83
C LEU A 314 21.22 -3.75 13.31
N PHE A 315 20.37 -3.10 14.10
CA PHE A 315 20.45 -3.02 15.55
C PHE A 315 19.19 -3.63 16.17
N TYR A 316 19.32 -4.15 17.38
CA TYR A 316 18.20 -4.67 18.17
C TYR A 316 18.05 -3.79 19.40
N ILE A 317 16.83 -3.28 19.61
CA ILE A 317 16.48 -2.43 20.74
C ILE A 317 15.18 -2.92 21.37
N ASP A 318 14.90 -2.49 22.59
CA ASP A 318 13.60 -2.70 23.24
C ASP A 318 12.79 -1.41 23.34
N TYR A 319 11.57 -1.51 23.90
CA TYR A 319 10.71 -0.34 24.11
C TYR A 319 11.29 0.65 25.12
N SER A 320 12.06 0.20 26.11
CA SER A 320 12.70 1.13 27.04
C SER A 320 13.74 2.02 26.34
N THR A 321 14.50 1.43 25.41
CA THR A 321 15.46 2.14 24.58
C THR A 321 14.75 3.06 23.59
N LEU A 322 13.66 2.58 22.96
CA LEU A 322 12.83 3.40 22.07
C LEU A 322 12.25 4.61 22.80
N ASP A 323 11.71 4.42 24.02
CA ASP A 323 11.12 5.49 24.82
C ASP A 323 12.13 6.60 25.17
N ASN A 324 13.41 6.27 25.32
CA ASN A 324 14.47 7.25 25.60
C ASN A 324 14.90 8.07 24.38
N ILE A 325 14.50 7.68 23.16
CA ILE A 325 14.86 8.37 21.91
C ILE A 325 13.66 9.03 21.21
N LEU A 326 12.45 8.84 21.76
CA LEU A 326 11.23 9.58 21.45
C LEU A 326 11.20 10.87 22.26
#